data_AF-D2DSM6-F1
#
_entry.id   AF-D2DSM6-F1
#
_cell.length_a   1.000
_cell.length_b   1.000
_cell.length_c   1.000
_cell.angle_alpha   90.00
_cell.angle_beta   90.00
_cell.angle_gamma   90.00
#
_symmetry.space_group_name_H-M   'P 1'
#
loop_
_entity.id
_entity.type
_entity.pdbx_description
1 polymer ?
#
loop_
_entity_poly.entity_id
_entity_poly.type
_entity_poly.pdbx_seq_one_letter_code
_entity_poly.pdbx_strand_id
1 'polypeptide(L)' 'MADTAAATPKKTKRAGAKKTASHPKYSAMIATAITALKERGGSSRQAILKY' A
#
# COMPACT_ATOMS: atom_id res chain seq x y z
N MET A 1 40.43 -29.73 16.57
CA MET A 1 40.81 -29.35 15.19
C MET A 1 39.53 -29.33 14.39
N ALA A 2 39.01 -28.27 13.78
CA ALA A 2 39.32 -26.85 13.60
C ALA A 2 38.01 -26.28 12.97
N ASP A 3 37.46 -25.16 13.46
CA ASP A 3 37.33 -23.88 12.72
C ASP A 3 36.73 -24.01 11.29
N THR A 4 35.71 -23.29 10.84
CA THR A 4 35.32 -21.90 11.09
C THR A 4 33.89 -21.67 10.57
N ALA A 5 33.16 -20.78 11.25
CA ALA A 5 31.90 -20.21 10.81
C ALA A 5 32.02 -19.42 9.49
N ALA A 6 31.10 -19.65 8.55
CA ALA A 6 30.87 -18.75 7.41
C ALA A 6 29.57 -17.97 7.64
N ALA A 7 29.69 -16.86 8.37
CA ALA A 7 28.62 -15.87 8.50
C ALA A 7 28.41 -15.19 7.13
N THR A 8 27.29 -15.50 6.49
CA THR A 8 26.87 -14.83 5.26
C THR A 8 26.50 -13.38 5.59
N PRO A 9 27.04 -12.36 4.90
CA PRO A 9 26.67 -10.98 5.16
C PRO A 9 25.23 -10.77 4.72
N LYS A 10 24.33 -10.69 5.70
CA LYS A 10 22.94 -10.29 5.53
C LYS A 10 22.95 -8.91 4.86
N LYS A 11 22.59 -8.86 3.58
CA LYS A 11 22.35 -7.61 2.85
C LYS A 11 21.36 -6.79 3.69
N THR A 12 21.88 -5.77 4.36
CA THR A 12 21.07 -4.77 5.03
C THR A 12 20.37 -4.01 3.91
N LYS A 13 19.12 -4.41 3.62
CA LYS A 13 18.22 -3.59 2.82
C LYS A 13 18.07 -2.29 3.60
N ARG A 14 18.74 -1.24 3.13
CA ARG A 14 18.44 0.13 3.53
C ARG A 14 16.92 0.25 3.47
N ALA A 15 16.30 0.54 4.61
CA ALA A 15 14.90 0.90 4.68
C ALA A 15 14.76 2.22 3.91
N GLY A 16 14.63 2.11 2.60
CA GLY A 16 14.25 3.24 1.75
C GLY A 16 12.96 3.76 2.36
N ALA A 17 12.95 5.07 2.66
CA ALA A 17 11.79 5.79 3.15
C ALA A 17 10.56 5.24 2.42
N LYS A 18 9.66 4.60 3.17
CA LYS A 18 8.45 3.99 2.59
C LYS A 18 7.82 5.11 1.79
N LYS A 19 7.85 5.01 0.45
CA LYS A 19 7.13 5.92 -0.42
C LYS A 19 5.75 6.01 0.20
N THR A 20 5.39 7.18 0.72
CA THR A 20 4.05 7.41 1.24
C THR A 20 3.14 6.90 0.15
N ALA A 21 2.35 5.88 0.44
CA ALA A 21 1.49 5.30 -0.58
C ALA A 21 0.76 6.49 -1.22
N SER A 22 0.93 6.67 -2.54
CA SER A 22 0.32 7.79 -3.27
C SER A 22 -1.21 7.79 -3.17
N HIS A 23 -1.74 6.70 -2.63
CA HIS A 23 -3.13 6.50 -2.33
C HIS A 23 -3.33 6.47 -0.81
N PRO A 24 -4.33 7.21 -0.30
CA PRO A 24 -4.73 7.10 1.08
C PRO A 24 -5.24 5.69 1.36
N LYS A 25 -5.44 5.36 2.64
CA LYS A 25 -6.00 4.06 3.02
C LYS A 25 -7.29 3.82 2.26
N TYR A 26 -7.52 2.57 1.83
CA TYR A 26 -8.69 2.17 1.04
C TYR A 26 -10.01 2.73 1.57
N SER A 27 -10.21 2.75 2.89
CA SER A 27 -11.40 3.33 3.53
C SER A 27 -11.60 4.80 3.15
N ALA A 28 -10.53 5.59 3.15
CA ALA A 28 -10.57 7.00 2.76
C ALA A 28 -10.80 7.15 1.25
N MET A 29 -10.18 6.31 0.42
CA MET A 29 -10.37 6.32 -1.04
C MET A 29 -11.84 6.02 -1.43
N ILE A 30 -12.46 5.04 -0.76
CA ILE A 30 -13.86 4.69 -0.95
C ILE A 30 -14.76 5.85 -0.51
N ALA A 31 -14.49 6.44 0.66
CA ALA A 31 -15.25 7.59 1.15
C ALA A 31 -15.17 8.77 0.16
N THR A 32 -13.97 9.10 -0.33
CA THR A 32 -13.78 10.17 -1.32
C THR A 32 -14.52 9.88 -2.63
N ALA A 33 -14.45 8.65 -3.14
CA ALA A 33 -15.12 8.26 -4.38
C ALA A 33 -16.65 8.37 -4.26
N ILE A 34 -17.23 7.89 -3.15
CA ILE A 34 -18.68 7.98 -2.90
C ILE A 34 -19.12 9.45 -2.82
N THR A 35 -18.34 10.30 -2.12
CA THR A 35 -18.64 11.74 -2.02
C THR A 35 -18.48 12.49 -3.33
N ALA A 36 -17.61 12.04 -4.23
CA ALA A 36 -17.36 12.66 -5.52
C ALA A 36 -18.39 12.27 -6.58
N LEU A 37 -18.78 10.99 -6.63
CA LEU A 37 -19.73 10.46 -7.61
C LEU A 37 -21.20 10.79 -7.27
N LYS A 38 -21.54 11.02 -5.99
CA LYS A 38 -22.86 11.52 -5.52
C LYS A 38 -24.09 10.82 -6.11
N GLU A 39 -23.98 9.52 -6.33
CA GLU A 39 -25.07 8.68 -6.82
C GLU A 39 -26.13 8.49 -5.72
N ARG A 40 -27.42 8.58 -6.08
CA ARG A 40 -28.54 8.48 -5.11
C ARG A 40 -28.56 7.14 -4.35
N GLY A 41 -28.06 6.07 -4.96
CA GLY A 41 -27.93 4.74 -4.36
C GLY A 41 -26.54 4.42 -3.81
N GLY A 42 -25.63 5.40 -3.75
CA GLY A 42 -24.21 5.17 -3.51
C GLY A 42 -23.48 4.63 -4.74
N SER A 43 -22.15 4.69 -4.70
CA SER A 43 -21.31 4.24 -5.80
C SER A 43 -21.04 2.74 -5.71
N SER A 44 -21.24 2.01 -6.82
CA SER A 44 -20.91 0.59 -6.89
C SER A 44 -19.40 0.36 -6.81
N ARG A 45 -18.98 -0.87 -6.46
CA ARG A 45 -17.56 -1.24 -6.40
C ARG A 45 -16.83 -0.99 -7.74
N GLN A 46 -17.48 -1.23 -8.88
CA GLN A 46 -16.88 -0.98 -10.18
C GLN A 46 -16.67 0.52 -10.44
N ALA A 47 -17.61 1.36 -10.02
CA ALA A 47 -17.48 2.81 -10.13
C ALA A 47 -16.34 3.34 -9.26
N ILE A 48 -16.21 2.85 -8.02
CA ILE A 48 -15.12 3.23 -7.10
C ILE A 48 -13.75 2.77 -7.59
N LEU A 49 -13.66 1.67 -8.35
CA LEU A 49 -12.40 1.21 -8.94
C LEU A 49 -12.00 1.97 -10.21
N LYS A 50 -12.99 2.52 -10.93
CA LYS A 50 -12.77 3.29 -12.16
C LYS A 50 -12.44 4.76 -11.86
N TYR A 51 -13.01 5.29 -10.77
CA TYR A 51 -12.74 6.62 -10.24
C TYR A 51 -11.38 6.64 -9.51
#